data_AF-A0AAU6AUX3-F1
#
_entry.id   AF-A0AAU6AUX3-F1
#
_cell.length_a   1.000
_cell.length_b   1.000
_cell.length_c   1.000
_cell.angle_alpha   90.00
_cell.angle_beta   90.00
_cell.angle_gamma   90.00
#
_symmetry.space_group_name_H-M   'P 1'
#
loop_
_entity.id
_entity.type
_entity.pdbx_description
1 polymer ?
#
loop_
_entity_poly.entity_id
_entity_poly.type
_entity_poly.pdbx_seq_one_letter_code
_entity_poly.pdbx_strand_id
1 'polypeptide(L)'
;MTDPEEIAWLQQRSTPMPTATHTQPLPEPADGLRVPTTYVLGAALPFFVDTANEAEADGVRVVRWDDAAHYLPLQFPYRTAELLLGLA
;
A
#
# COMPACT_ATOMS: atom_id res chain seq x y z
N MET A 1 6.99 19.08 2.81
CA MET A 1 7.90 19.69 1.82
C MET A 1 7.21 20.95 1.30
N THR A 2 7.69 22.13 1.69
CA THR A 2 7.08 23.43 1.32
C THR A 2 8.05 24.33 0.54
N ASP A 3 9.27 23.85 0.28
CA ASP A 3 10.28 24.58 -0.48
C ASP A 3 9.97 24.45 -1.99
N PRO A 4 9.75 25.58 -2.69
CA PRO A 4 9.51 25.59 -4.14
C PRO A 4 10.63 24.95 -4.96
N GLU A 5 11.89 25.04 -4.54
CA GLU A 5 13.02 24.47 -5.28
C GLU A 5 13.06 22.94 -5.17
N GLU A 6 12.77 22.39 -3.99
CA GLU A 6 12.63 20.95 -3.79
C GLU A 6 11.46 20.37 -4.59
N ILE A 7 10.35 21.10 -4.65
CA ILE A 7 9.18 20.73 -5.45
C ILE A 7 9.55 20.69 -6.94
N ALA A 8 10.21 21.72 -7.46
CA ALA A 8 10.63 21.77 -8.87
C ALA A 8 11.63 20.66 -9.21
N TRP A 9 12.59 20.40 -8.32
CA TRP A 9 13.58 19.34 -8.44
C TRP A 9 12.94 17.94 -8.51
N LEU A 10 11.91 17.69 -7.70
CA LEU A 10 11.16 16.43 -7.66
C LEU A 10 10.30 16.26 -8.92
N GLN A 11 9.58 17.32 -9.32
CA GLN A 11 8.73 17.32 -10.51
C GLN A 11 9.51 17.01 -11.78
N GLN A 12 10.70 17.59 -11.94
CA GLN A 12 11.56 17.35 -13.10
C GLN A 12 11.97 15.88 -13.24
N ARG A 13 12.27 15.21 -12.12
CA ARG A 13 12.69 13.79 -12.12
C ARG A 13 11.53 12.82 -12.17
N SER A 14 10.34 13.28 -11.79
CA SER A 14 9.10 12.50 -11.89
C SER A 14 8.44 12.65 -13.27
N THR A 15 9.07 13.36 -14.22
CA THR A 15 8.51 13.65 -15.55
C THR A 15 9.41 13.15 -16.70
N PRO A 16 8.88 12.44 -17.71
CA PRO A 16 7.48 12.04 -17.80
C PRO A 16 7.17 11.03 -16.70
N MET A 17 6.08 11.28 -15.96
CA MET A 17 5.41 10.20 -15.23
C MET A 17 5.20 9.11 -16.28
N PRO A 18 5.56 7.85 -16.03
CA PRO A 18 5.25 6.78 -16.96
C PRO A 18 3.73 6.75 -17.17
N THR A 19 3.24 7.49 -18.15
CA THR A 19 1.81 7.60 -18.45
C THR A 19 1.27 6.26 -18.91
N ALA A 20 2.15 5.42 -19.47
CA ALA A 20 1.84 4.06 -19.88
C ALA A 20 1.22 3.22 -18.75
N THR A 21 1.62 3.35 -17.49
CA THR A 21 1.05 2.52 -16.41
C THR A 21 -0.24 3.05 -15.80
N HIS A 22 -0.59 4.32 -16.03
CA HIS A 22 -1.78 4.94 -15.42
C HIS A 22 -2.97 5.04 -16.38
N THR A 23 -2.74 4.99 -17.69
CA THR A 23 -3.81 5.06 -18.71
C THR A 23 -4.03 3.76 -19.46
N GLN A 24 -3.11 2.80 -19.37
CA GLN A 24 -3.35 1.47 -19.92
C GLN A 24 -4.31 0.71 -19.00
N PRO A 25 -5.30 0.01 -19.57
CA PRO A 25 -6.13 -0.89 -18.78
C PRO A 25 -5.23 -1.90 -18.09
N LEU A 26 -5.41 -2.05 -16.77
CA LEU A 26 -4.79 -3.16 -16.06
C LEU A 26 -5.30 -4.46 -16.71
N PRO A 27 -4.45 -5.47 -16.88
CA PRO A 27 -4.94 -6.78 -17.31
C PRO A 27 -6.02 -7.22 -16.33
N GLU A 28 -7.18 -7.60 -16.86
CA GLU A 28 -8.24 -8.19 -16.05
C GLU A 28 -7.64 -9.38 -15.28
N PRO A 29 -7.84 -9.45 -13.96
CA PRO A 29 -7.42 -10.63 -13.21
C PRO A 29 -8.01 -11.86 -13.87
N ALA A 30 -7.20 -12.90 -14.09
CA ALA A 30 -7.68 -14.15 -14.68
C ALA A 30 -8.89 -14.65 -13.86
N ASP A 31 -10.02 -14.86 -14.55
CA ASP A 31 -11.31 -15.17 -13.93
C ASP A 31 -11.18 -16.26 -12.85
N GLY A 32 -11.69 -15.96 -11.66
CA GLY A 32 -11.95 -16.96 -10.60
C GLY A 32 -10.77 -17.31 -9.68
N LEU A 33 -9.55 -16.84 -9.93
CA LEU A 33 -8.43 -17.05 -9.01
C LEU A 33 -8.42 -15.98 -7.91
N ARG A 34 -9.15 -16.22 -6.83
CA ARG A 34 -8.96 -15.48 -5.57
C ARG A 34 -7.71 -16.00 -4.88
N VAL A 35 -6.60 -15.28 -5.05
CA VAL A 35 -5.38 -15.52 -4.26
C VAL A 35 -5.69 -15.14 -2.80
N PRO A 36 -5.23 -15.91 -1.80
CA PRO A 36 -5.32 -15.47 -0.41
C PRO A 36 -4.64 -14.11 -0.24
N THR A 37 -5.43 -13.08 0.07
CA THR A 37 -4.95 -11.71 0.23
C THR A 37 -5.00 -11.34 1.72
N THR A 38 -3.91 -10.77 2.22
CA THR A 38 -3.87 -10.11 3.53
C THR A 38 -3.48 -8.65 3.33
N TYR A 39 -4.31 -7.73 3.82
CA TYR A 39 -4.04 -6.30 3.86
C TYR A 39 -3.48 -5.92 5.23
N VAL A 40 -2.35 -5.21 5.27
CA VAL A 40 -1.74 -4.76 6.53
C VAL A 40 -1.89 -3.26 6.65
N LEU A 41 -2.71 -2.82 7.62
CA LEU A 41 -2.97 -1.41 7.89
C LEU A 41 -2.03 -0.92 9.00
N GLY A 42 -1.17 0.04 8.68
CA GLY A 42 -0.54 0.90 9.68
C GLY A 42 -1.52 1.98 10.13
N ALA A 43 -2.10 1.81 11.31
CA ALA A 43 -3.24 2.60 11.79
C ALA A 43 -2.85 3.80 12.68
N ALA A 44 -1.57 4.12 12.81
CA ALA A 44 -1.11 5.31 13.53
C ALA A 44 -1.57 6.62 12.87
N LEU A 45 -1.97 6.57 11.59
CA LEU A 45 -2.60 7.68 10.86
C LEU A 45 -3.87 7.18 10.15
N PRO A 46 -4.94 7.99 10.09
CA PRO A 46 -6.24 7.54 9.57
C PRO A 46 -6.29 7.41 8.03
N PHE A 47 -5.21 7.76 7.32
CA PHE A 47 -5.21 7.95 5.87
C PHE A 47 -5.69 6.71 5.06
N PHE A 48 -5.42 5.50 5.54
CA PHE A 48 -5.77 4.25 4.84
C PHE A 48 -6.90 3.46 5.53
N VAL A 49 -7.60 4.04 6.51
CA VAL A 49 -8.66 3.35 7.25
C VAL A 49 -9.81 2.97 6.32
N ASP A 50 -10.23 3.88 5.45
CA ASP A 50 -11.34 3.62 4.51
C ASP A 50 -10.99 2.50 3.53
N THR A 51 -9.78 2.52 2.96
CA THR A 51 -9.28 1.43 2.08
C THR A 51 -9.23 0.08 2.80
N ALA A 52 -8.82 0.06 4.07
CA ALA A 52 -8.80 -1.18 4.84
C ALA A 52 -10.23 -1.71 5.11
N ASN A 53 -11.19 -0.81 5.33
CA ASN A 53 -12.60 -1.20 5.53
C ASN A 53 -13.23 -1.72 4.23
N GLU A 54 -12.91 -1.12 3.09
CA GLU A 54 -13.32 -1.62 1.76
C GLU A 54 -12.75 -3.03 1.50
N ALA A 55 -11.45 -3.24 1.76
CA ALA A 55 -10.83 -4.55 1.63
C ALA A 55 -11.48 -5.60 2.54
N GLU A 56 -11.77 -5.25 3.79
CA GLU A 56 -12.48 -6.14 4.73
C GLU A 56 -13.89 -6.49 4.23
N ALA A 57 -14.62 -5.53 3.67
CA ALA A 57 -15.94 -5.74 3.06
C ALA A 57 -15.89 -6.70 1.85
N ASP A 58 -14.78 -6.69 1.11
CA ASP A 58 -14.52 -7.62 0.00
C ASP A 58 -14.03 -9.02 0.46
N GLY A 59 -13.93 -9.24 1.77
CA GLY A 59 -13.51 -10.51 2.37
C GLY A 59 -12.00 -10.70 2.46
N VAL A 60 -11.21 -9.63 2.30
CA VAL A 60 -9.76 -9.65 2.51
C VAL A 60 -9.47 -9.69 4.02
N ARG A 61 -8.51 -10.51 4.44
CA ARG A 61 -8.05 -10.51 5.83
C ARG A 61 -7.30 -9.19 6.10
N VAL A 62 -7.76 -8.39 7.06
CA VAL A 62 -7.08 -7.16 7.47
C VAL A 62 -6.34 -7.37 8.79
N VAL A 63 -5.04 -7.06 8.80
CA VAL A 63 -4.21 -7.00 10.00
C VAL A 63 -3.95 -5.54 10.33
N ARG A 64 -4.44 -5.07 11.48
CA ARG A 64 -4.32 -3.66 11.91
C ARG A 64 -3.22 -3.52 12.96
N TRP A 65 -2.29 -2.59 12.72
CA TRP A 65 -1.22 -2.21 13.65
C TRP A 65 -1.40 -0.76 14.06
N ASP A 66 -2.06 -0.54 15.20
CA ASP A 66 -2.44 0.79 15.70
C ASP A 66 -1.23 1.69 16.01
N ASP A 67 -0.07 1.06 16.24
CA ASP A 67 1.21 1.71 16.55
C ASP A 67 2.11 1.94 15.32
N ALA A 68 1.66 1.56 14.11
CA ALA A 68 2.46 1.65 12.89
C ALA A 68 1.97 2.73 11.92
N ALA A 69 2.90 3.45 11.31
CA ALA A 69 2.66 4.35 10.18
C ALA A 69 2.92 3.60 8.85
N HIS A 70 3.19 4.31 7.76
CA HIS A 70 3.26 3.72 6.42
C HIS A 70 4.43 2.76 6.18
N TYR A 71 5.59 2.96 6.83
CA TYR A 71 6.79 2.16 6.60
C TYR A 71 6.93 1.02 7.62
N LEU A 72 5.98 0.09 7.61
CA LEU A 72 5.91 -1.04 8.55
C LEU A 72 7.22 -1.86 8.61
N PRO A 73 7.89 -2.21 7.50
CA PRO A 73 9.13 -2.99 7.55
C PRO A 73 10.30 -2.24 8.22
N LEU A 74 10.27 -0.90 8.25
CA LEU A 74 11.28 -0.09 8.91
C LEU A 74 10.97 0.10 10.41
N GLN A 75 9.70 0.32 10.75
CA GLN A 75 9.29 0.53 12.14
C GLN A 75 9.29 -0.78 12.94
N PHE A 76 8.83 -1.88 12.34
CA PHE A 76 8.68 -3.18 13.00
C PHE A 76 9.23 -4.31 12.12
N PRO A 77 10.55 -4.36 11.87
CA PRO A 77 11.14 -5.32 10.93
C PRO A 77 10.85 -6.78 11.30
N TYR A 78 10.97 -7.14 12.58
CA TYR A 78 10.72 -8.52 13.04
C TYR A 78 9.24 -8.91 12.95
N ARG A 79 8.34 -8.05 13.45
CA ARG A 79 6.88 -8.28 13.37
C ARG A 79 6.40 -8.40 11.91
N THR A 80 7.02 -7.63 11.01
CA THR A 80 6.75 -7.69 9.57
C THR A 80 7.24 -9.00 8.99
N ALA A 81 8.47 -9.42 9.29
CA ALA A 81 9.01 -10.69 8.84
C ALA A 81 8.17 -11.89 9.34
N GLU A 82 7.78 -11.90 10.62
CA GLU A 82 6.93 -12.94 11.21
C GLU A 82 5.57 -13.01 10.52
N LEU A 83 4.93 -11.86 10.27
CA LEU A 83 3.66 -11.83 9.54
C LEU A 83 3.81 -12.43 8.14
N LEU A 84 4.81 -11.98 7.38
CA LEU A 84 5.04 -12.42 5.99
C LEU A 84 5.38 -13.91 5.91
N LEU A 85 6.21 -14.43 6.82
CA LEU A 85 6.56 -15.85 6.90
C LEU A 85 5.38 -16.72 7.36
N GLY A 86 4.39 -16.13 8.03
CA GLY A 86 3.16 -16.79 8.48
C GLY A 86 2.00 -16.74 7.48
N LEU A 87 2.16 -16.10 6.31
CA LEU A 87 1.16 -16.13 5.24
C LEU A 87 1.26 -17.48 4.52
N ALA A 88 0.16 -18.24 4.50
CA ALA A 88 0.04 -19.57 3.88
C ALA A 88 -0.76 -19.50 2.57
#